data_AF-A0A7C1ZR89-F1
#
_entry.id   AF-A0A7C1ZR89-F1
#
_cell.length_a   1.000
_cell.length_b   1.000
_cell.length_c   1.000
_cell.angle_alpha   90.00
_cell.angle_beta   90.00
_cell.angle_gamma   90.00
#
_symmetry.space_group_name_H-M   'P 1'
#
loop_
_entity.id
_entity.type
_entity.pdbx_description
1 polymer ?
#
loop_
_entity_poly.entity_id
_entity_poly.type
_entity_poly.pdbx_seq_one_letter_code
_entity_poly.pdbx_strand_id
1 'polypeptide(L)'
;MHMNSVRPSLLRQLMAMLYDILLLLSVLFFASVLAVALNSGEAIPAGNPLFIFYLFFVSFVFYAWFWTHGGQTLGMRAWKIQLIGKHKKSIDWHQALIRYVFSIISLCSFGLGFFWQCIDSDGLTWHDKLAKTKVSFNDVN
;
A
#
# COMPACT_ATOMS: atom_id res chain seq x y z
N MET A 1 3.47 -11.03 -26.36
CA MET A 1 2.11 -10.78 -25.80
C MET A 1 2.11 -9.44 -25.05
N HIS A 2 1.77 -8.35 -25.74
CA HIS A 2 1.55 -7.03 -25.14
C HIS A 2 0.19 -7.06 -24.43
N MET A 3 0.19 -7.15 -23.10
CA MET A 3 -1.03 -6.96 -22.32
C MET A 3 -1.31 -5.46 -22.33
N ASN A 4 -2.35 -5.03 -23.03
CA ASN A 4 -2.91 -3.70 -22.89
C ASN A 4 -3.45 -3.60 -21.46
N SER A 5 -2.61 -3.15 -20.53
CA SER A 5 -2.99 -2.94 -19.13
C SER A 5 -3.95 -1.75 -19.06
N VAL A 6 -5.25 -2.03 -18.96
CA VAL A 6 -6.26 -1.00 -18.76
C VAL A 6 -6.07 -0.42 -17.35
N ARG A 7 -6.03 0.91 -17.24
CA ARG A 7 -5.92 1.58 -15.95
C ARG A 7 -7.26 1.45 -15.21
N PRO A 8 -7.27 1.00 -13.93
CA PRO A 8 -8.52 0.97 -13.17
C PRO A 8 -9.01 2.39 -12.91
N SER A 9 -10.34 2.58 -12.91
CA SER A 9 -10.93 3.88 -12.61
C SER A 9 -10.56 4.37 -11.21
N LEU A 10 -10.47 5.70 -11.03
CA LEU A 10 -10.12 6.32 -9.75
C LEU A 10 -11.04 5.83 -8.62
N LEU A 11 -12.34 5.68 -8.88
CA LEU A 11 -13.29 5.16 -7.90
C LEU A 11 -12.93 3.74 -7.40
N ARG A 12 -12.50 2.84 -8.30
CA ARG A 12 -12.07 1.48 -7.91
C ARG A 12 -10.81 1.52 -7.06
N GLN A 13 -9.87 2.43 -7.39
CA GLN A 13 -8.66 2.61 -6.60
C GLN A 13 -8.98 3.16 -5.20
N LEU A 14 -9.85 4.16 -5.10
CA LEU A 14 -10.34 4.72 -3.83
C LEU A 14 -11.04 3.66 -2.97
N MET A 15 -11.90 2.86 -3.57
CA MET A 15 -12.58 1.77 -2.85
C MET A 15 -11.61 0.69 -2.41
N ALA A 16 -10.67 0.27 -3.26
CA ALA A 16 -9.63 -0.68 -2.84
C ALA A 16 -8.82 -0.17 -1.66
N MET A 17 -8.44 1.11 -1.65
CA MET A 17 -7.75 1.72 -0.52
C MET A 17 -8.61 1.78 0.74
N LEU A 18 -9.89 2.13 0.61
CA LEU A 18 -10.80 2.16 1.77
C LEU A 18 -10.87 0.76 2.43
N TYR A 19 -10.97 -0.29 1.62
CA TYR A 19 -10.95 -1.67 2.11
C TYR A 19 -9.63 -2.00 2.80
N ASP A 20 -8.49 -1.64 2.18
CA ASP A 20 -7.18 -1.89 2.77
C ASP A 20 -6.93 -1.09 4.05
N ILE A 21 -7.47 0.13 4.19
CA ILE A 21 -7.39 0.94 5.42
C ILE A 21 -8.13 0.25 6.57
N LEU A 22 -9.32 -0.29 6.34
CA LEU A 22 -10.09 -1.01 7.36
C LEU A 22 -9.36 -2.28 7.81
N LEU A 23 -8.79 -3.02 6.86
CA LEU A 23 -7.98 -4.21 7.16
C LEU A 23 -6.72 -3.84 7.94
N LEU A 24 -6.02 -2.79 7.52
CA LEU A 24 -4.83 -2.33 8.20
C LEU A 24 -5.14 -1.84 9.61
N LEU A 25 -6.24 -1.12 9.82
CA LEU A 25 -6.67 -0.65 11.14
C LEU A 25 -6.90 -1.85 12.08
N SER A 26 -7.52 -2.91 11.56
CA SER A 26 -7.72 -4.15 12.31
C SER A 26 -6.38 -4.78 12.72
N VAL A 27 -5.44 -4.90 11.78
CA VAL A 27 -4.09 -5.42 12.04
C VAL A 27 -3.34 -4.57 13.07
N LEU A 28 -3.38 -3.25 12.94
CA LEU A 28 -2.72 -2.32 13.85
C LEU A 28 -3.35 -2.32 15.25
N PHE A 29 -4.67 -2.52 15.35
CA PHE A 29 -5.34 -2.70 16.62
C PHE A 29 -4.81 -3.94 17.35
N PHE A 30 -4.76 -5.10 16.68
CA PHE A 30 -4.21 -6.32 17.27
C PHE A 30 -2.72 -6.19 17.60
N ALA A 31 -1.94 -5.54 16.74
CA ALA A 31 -0.53 -5.25 17.01
C ALA A 31 -0.36 -4.37 18.25
N SER A 32 -1.22 -3.36 18.44
CA SER A 32 -1.22 -2.50 19.62
C SER A 32 -1.57 -3.27 20.89
N VAL A 33 -2.59 -4.13 20.84
CA VAL A 33 -2.96 -5.02 21.96
C VAL A 33 -1.78 -5.92 22.34
N LEU A 34 -1.11 -6.50 21.36
CA LEU A 34 0.07 -7.33 21.58
C LEU A 34 1.21 -6.52 22.22
N ALA A 35 1.48 -5.31 21.74
CA ALA A 35 2.53 -4.46 22.30
C ALA A 35 2.25 -4.09 23.77
N VAL A 36 1.01 -3.76 24.11
CA VAL A 36 0.60 -3.47 25.51
C VAL A 36 0.71 -4.73 26.38
N ALA A 37 0.29 -5.89 25.88
CA ALA A 37 0.42 -7.15 26.60
C ALA A 37 1.89 -7.48 26.92
N LEU A 38 2.80 -7.23 25.98
CA LEU A 38 4.25 -7.39 26.17
C LEU A 38 4.84 -6.32 27.09
N ASN A 39 4.19 -5.16 27.23
CA ASN A 39 4.55 -4.11 28.17
C ASN A 39 3.96 -4.34 29.57
N SER A 40 3.80 -5.60 29.98
CA SER A 40 3.18 -6.01 31.26
C SER A 40 1.73 -5.50 31.45
N GLY A 41 1.02 -5.18 30.36
CA GLY A 41 -0.32 -4.60 30.39
C GLY A 41 -0.36 -3.09 30.61
N GLU A 42 0.80 -2.43 30.76
CA GLU A 42 0.87 -0.99 30.95
C GLU A 42 0.64 -0.25 29.64
N ALA A 43 -0.13 0.85 29.73
CA ALA A 43 -0.40 1.70 28.59
C ALA A 43 0.90 2.32 28.05
N ILE A 44 1.12 2.19 26.75
CA ILE A 44 2.29 2.79 26.10
C ILE A 44 2.04 4.29 25.90
N PRO A 45 2.95 5.18 26.37
CA PRO A 45 2.77 6.62 26.23
C PRO A 45 2.62 7.05 24.77
N ALA A 46 1.72 8.00 24.52
CA ALA A 46 1.60 8.65 23.22
C ALA A 46 2.94 9.32 22.85
N GLY A 47 3.37 9.12 21.60
CA GLY A 47 4.64 9.67 21.12
C GLY A 47 5.88 8.81 21.39
N ASN A 48 5.74 7.61 22.00
CA ASN A 48 6.86 6.69 22.16
C ASN A 48 7.45 6.30 20.79
N PRO A 49 8.73 6.63 20.50
CA PRO A 49 9.33 6.39 19.19
C PRO A 49 9.40 4.91 18.82
N LEU A 50 9.61 4.02 19.80
CA LEU A 50 9.68 2.57 19.56
C LEU A 50 8.32 2.01 19.17
N PHE A 51 7.25 2.49 19.80
CA PHE A 51 5.89 2.06 19.47
C PHE A 51 5.45 2.55 18.10
N ILE A 52 5.78 3.81 17.75
CA ILE A 52 5.53 4.35 16.41
C ILE A 52 6.30 3.54 15.36
N PHE A 53 7.58 3.28 15.61
CA PHE A 53 8.41 2.47 14.71
C PHE A 53 7.86 1.05 14.55
N TYR A 54 7.39 0.44 15.64
CA TYR A 54 6.76 -0.88 15.62
C TYR A 54 5.50 -0.89 14.73
N LEU A 55 4.57 0.05 14.91
CA LEU A 55 3.35 0.12 14.08
C LEU A 55 3.67 0.42 12.62
N PHE A 56 4.64 1.29 12.35
CA PHE A 56 5.15 1.55 11.02
C PHE A 56 5.72 0.27 10.38
N PHE A 57 6.54 -0.47 11.12
CA PHE A 57 7.11 -1.74 10.65
C PHE A 57 6.03 -2.78 10.36
N VAL A 58 5.04 -2.95 11.26
CA VAL A 58 3.91 -3.88 11.06
C VAL A 58 3.13 -3.53 9.80
N SER A 59 2.80 -2.26 9.60
CA SER A 59 2.08 -1.82 8.40
C SER A 59 2.90 -1.96 7.11
N PHE A 60 4.21 -1.70 7.15
CA PHE A 60 5.10 -1.98 6.03
C PHE A 60 5.08 -3.47 5.66
N VAL A 61 5.30 -4.35 6.63
CA VAL A 61 5.31 -5.81 6.41
C VAL A 61 3.98 -6.28 5.85
N PHE A 62 2.85 -5.77 6.37
CA PHE A 62 1.52 -6.07 5.85
C PHE A 62 1.43 -5.79 4.34
N TYR A 63 1.69 -4.56 3.90
CA TYR A 63 1.60 -4.21 2.47
C TYR A 63 2.66 -4.88 1.61
N ALA A 64 3.91 -4.91 2.07
CA ALA A 64 5.03 -5.46 1.33
C ALA A 64 4.86 -6.97 1.09
N TRP A 65 4.32 -7.71 2.05
CA TRP A 65 4.00 -9.12 1.88
C TRP A 65 2.99 -9.34 0.74
N PHE A 66 1.86 -8.62 0.75
CA PHE A 66 0.85 -8.73 -0.30
C PHE A 66 1.38 -8.35 -1.69
N TRP A 67 2.22 -7.32 -1.77
CA TRP A 67 2.80 -6.89 -3.05
C TRP A 67 3.84 -7.87 -3.58
N THR A 68 4.65 -8.48 -2.72
CA THR A 68 5.69 -9.44 -3.13
C THR A 68 5.15 -10.83 -3.46
N HIS A 69 4.12 -11.31 -2.75
CA HIS A 69 3.60 -12.68 -2.89
C HIS A 69 2.42 -12.82 -3.87
N GLY A 70 1.88 -11.71 -4.39
CA GLY A 70 0.80 -11.76 -5.38
C GLY A 70 0.57 -10.47 -6.15
N GLY A 71 1.29 -9.39 -5.84
CA GLY A 71 1.05 -8.08 -6.45
C GLY A 71 -0.33 -7.51 -6.14
N GLN A 72 -1.03 -8.03 -5.13
CA GLN A 72 -2.40 -7.62 -4.81
C GLN A 72 -2.65 -7.69 -3.30
N THR A 73 -3.12 -6.58 -2.74
CA THR A 73 -3.75 -6.56 -1.42
C THR A 73 -5.18 -7.11 -1.50
N LEU A 74 -5.81 -7.39 -0.37
CA LEU A 74 -7.20 -7.84 -0.35
C LEU A 74 -8.15 -6.82 -1.03
N GLY A 75 -8.00 -5.53 -0.74
CA GLY A 75 -8.78 -4.48 -1.39
C GLY A 75 -8.54 -4.47 -2.91
N MET A 76 -7.28 -4.60 -3.34
CA MET A 76 -6.97 -4.72 -4.76
C MET A 76 -7.61 -5.96 -5.40
N ARG A 77 -7.60 -7.11 -4.73
CA ARG A 77 -8.25 -8.34 -5.21
C ARG A 77 -9.75 -8.17 -5.39
N ALA A 78 -10.43 -7.53 -4.42
CA ALA A 78 -11.87 -7.28 -4.47
C ALA A 78 -12.28 -6.45 -5.70
N TRP A 79 -11.41 -5.52 -6.13
CA TRP A 79 -11.66 -4.63 -7.25
C TRP A 79 -10.95 -5.03 -8.56
N LYS A 80 -10.40 -6.24 -8.63
CA LYS A 80 -9.61 -6.78 -9.76
C LYS A 80 -8.45 -5.87 -10.17
N ILE A 81 -7.81 -5.26 -9.19
CA ILE A 81 -6.64 -4.40 -9.36
C ILE A 81 -5.39 -5.25 -9.12
N GLN A 82 -4.39 -5.16 -10.00
CA GLN A 82 -3.11 -5.81 -9.83
C GLN A 82 -1.97 -4.84 -9.95
N LEU A 83 -1.00 -4.98 -9.06
CA LEU A 83 0.25 -4.26 -9.09
C LEU A 83 1.32 -5.11 -9.80
N ILE A 84 1.88 -4.54 -10.87
CA ILE A 84 2.83 -5.24 -11.75
C ILE A 84 4.10 -4.39 -11.86
N GLY A 85 5.28 -5.01 -11.79
CA GLY A 85 6.54 -4.33 -12.07
C GLY A 85 6.68 -3.96 -13.56
N LYS A 86 7.37 -2.86 -13.89
CA LYS A 86 7.54 -2.37 -15.27
C LYS A 86 8.14 -3.40 -16.25
N HIS A 87 8.87 -4.41 -15.75
CA HIS A 87 9.46 -5.49 -16.56
C HIS A 87 8.71 -6.83 -16.43
N LYS A 88 7.41 -6.82 -16.07
CA LYS A 88 6.57 -8.01 -15.82
C LYS A 88 7.15 -8.98 -14.78
N LYS A 89 8.06 -8.51 -13.92
CA LYS A 89 8.53 -9.24 -12.76
C LYS A 89 7.60 -8.98 -11.57
N SER A 90 7.49 -9.98 -10.69
CA SER A 90 6.94 -9.79 -9.36
C SER A 90 7.67 -8.64 -8.66
N ILE A 91 6.96 -7.98 -7.75
CA ILE A 91 7.55 -6.88 -6.97
C ILE A 91 8.53 -7.48 -5.98
N ASP A 92 9.72 -6.92 -5.94
CA ASP A 92 10.72 -7.27 -4.93
C ASP A 92 10.56 -6.39 -3.67
N TRP A 93 11.08 -6.85 -2.53
CA TRP A 93 11.01 -6.15 -1.24
C TRP A 93 11.57 -4.73 -1.30
N HIS A 94 12.64 -4.51 -2.08
CA HIS A 94 13.18 -3.17 -2.29
C HIS A 94 12.20 -2.23 -3.00
N GLN A 95 11.48 -2.74 -4.01
CA GLN A 95 10.45 -1.97 -4.72
C GLN A 95 9.24 -1.71 -3.81
N ALA A 96 8.85 -2.68 -2.99
CA ALA A 96 7.80 -2.52 -1.99
C ALA A 96 8.15 -1.44 -0.95
N LEU A 97 9.40 -1.41 -0.48
CA LEU A 97 9.89 -0.38 0.45
C LEU A 97 9.83 1.02 -0.14
N ILE A 98 10.37 1.21 -1.35
CA ILE A 98 10.28 2.50 -2.06
C ILE A 98 8.82 2.91 -2.21
N ARG A 99 7.96 2.00 -2.68
CA ARG A 99 6.54 2.27 -2.84
C ARG A 99 5.89 2.70 -1.53
N TYR A 100 6.16 2.01 -0.43
CA TYR A 100 5.57 2.28 0.87
C TYR A 100 6.02 3.62 1.45
N VAL A 101 7.34 3.88 1.47
CA VAL A 101 7.91 5.14 2.00
C VAL A 101 7.38 6.34 1.24
N PHE A 102 7.42 6.28 -0.09
CA PHE A 102 6.91 7.39 -0.88
C PHE A 102 5.38 7.52 -0.69
N SER A 103 4.61 6.41 -0.58
CA SER A 103 3.16 6.47 -0.33
C SER A 103 2.84 7.29 0.92
N ILE A 104 3.61 7.11 1.98
CA ILE A 104 3.49 7.89 3.20
C ILE A 104 3.86 9.35 2.97
N ILE A 105 4.95 9.65 2.27
CA ILE A 105 5.34 11.03 1.94
C ILE A 105 4.21 11.75 1.20
N SER A 106 3.58 11.11 0.21
CA SER A 106 2.44 11.68 -0.51
C SER A 106 1.21 11.85 0.36
N LEU A 107 0.97 10.94 1.31
CA LEU A 107 -0.14 11.07 2.26
C LEU A 107 0.12 12.26 3.21
N CYS A 108 1.34 12.39 3.73
CA CYS A 108 1.79 13.49 4.58
C CYS A 108 1.75 14.84 3.84
N SER A 109 1.99 14.87 2.53
CA SER A 109 1.77 16.05 1.67
C SER A 109 0.28 16.30 1.39
N PHE A 110 -0.63 16.04 2.33
CA PHE A 110 -2.09 16.22 2.16
C PHE A 110 -2.72 15.41 1.00
N GLY A 111 -2.13 14.27 0.63
CA GLY A 111 -2.61 13.50 -0.52
C GLY A 111 -2.32 14.17 -1.86
N LEU A 112 -1.40 15.14 -1.94
CA LEU A 112 -1.03 15.82 -3.19
C LEU A 112 -0.57 14.87 -4.29
N GLY A 113 0.01 13.70 -3.97
CA GLY A 113 0.33 12.68 -4.98
C GLY A 113 -0.90 11.96 -5.56
N PHE A 114 -2.04 11.99 -4.87
CA PHE A 114 -3.35 11.56 -5.41
C PHE A 114 -3.96 12.65 -6.31
N PHE A 115 -3.81 13.93 -5.94
CA PHE A 115 -4.21 15.05 -6.82
C PHE A 115 -3.33 15.15 -8.08
N TRP A 116 -2.05 14.80 -7.99
CA TRP A 116 -1.15 14.71 -9.14
C TRP A 116 -1.58 13.61 -10.13
N GLN A 117 -2.25 12.54 -9.66
CA GLN A 117 -2.82 11.51 -10.53
C GLN A 117 -3.94 12.06 -11.44
N CYS A 118 -4.60 13.16 -11.04
CA CYS A 118 -5.61 13.85 -11.87
C CYS A 118 -4.99 14.84 -12.88
N ILE A 119 -3.73 15.26 -12.69
CA ILE A 119 -3.02 16.23 -13.54
C ILE A 119 -2.07 15.53 -14.52
N ASP A 120 -1.53 14.37 -14.14
CA ASP A 120 -0.58 13.60 -14.94
C ASP A 120 -1.30 12.79 -16.03
N SER A 121 -0.99 13.07 -17.30
CA SER A 121 -1.51 12.38 -18.49
C SER A 121 -1.28 10.86 -18.47
N ASP A 122 -0.33 10.41 -17.64
CA ASP A 122 0.01 9.02 -17.42
C ASP A 122 -0.70 8.34 -16.22
N GLY A 123 -1.53 9.05 -15.44
CA GLY A 123 -2.34 8.47 -14.36
C GLY A 123 -1.56 7.63 -13.35
N LEU A 124 -0.24 7.84 -13.23
CA LEU A 124 0.67 7.14 -12.33
C LEU A 124 0.91 8.01 -11.09
N THR A 125 0.77 7.42 -9.90
CA THR A 125 1.16 8.13 -8.67
C THR A 125 2.68 8.30 -8.59
N TRP A 126 3.17 9.24 -7.79
CA TRP A 126 4.62 9.43 -7.58
C TRP A 126 5.31 8.12 -7.16
N HIS A 127 4.61 7.30 -6.37
CA HIS A 127 5.07 5.99 -5.86
C HIS A 127 5.20 4.98 -6.97
N ASP A 128 4.27 4.99 -7.93
CA ASP A 128 4.31 4.11 -9.09
C ASP A 128 5.46 4.46 -10.05
N LYS A 129 5.71 5.76 -10.28
CA LYS A 129 6.81 6.22 -11.14
C LYS A 129 8.17 5.82 -10.56
N LEU A 130 8.38 6.06 -9.27
CA LEU A 130 9.64 5.79 -8.55
C LEU A 130 9.87 4.31 -8.29
N ALA A 131 8.84 3.56 -7.86
CA ALA A 131 8.94 2.12 -7.66
C ALA A 131 9.03 1.32 -8.98
N LYS A 132 8.89 2.00 -10.13
CA LYS A 132 8.79 1.37 -11.45
C LYS A 132 7.68 0.30 -11.45
N THR A 133 6.56 0.58 -10.80
CA THR A 133 5.38 -0.27 -10.76
C THR A 133 4.23 0.35 -11.54
N LYS A 134 3.27 -0.46 -11.96
CA LYS A 134 2.04 0.00 -12.61
C LYS A 134 0.86 -0.76 -12.05
N VAL A 135 -0.21 -0.04 -11.75
CA VAL A 135 -1.50 -0.61 -11.41
C VAL A 135 -2.22 -0.95 -12.72
N SER A 136 -2.57 -2.21 -12.90
CA SER A 136 -3.32 -2.74 -14.05
C SER A 136 -4.63 -3.34 -13.57
N PHE A 137 -5.68 -3.22 -14.37
CA PHE A 137 -6.84 -4.09 -14.24
C PHE A 137 -6.43 -5.53 -14.56
N ASN A 138 -6.88 -6.48 -13.75
CA ASN A 138 -6.68 -7.91 -13.96
C ASN A 138 -7.96 -8.49 -14.56
N ASP A 139 -8.01 -8.57 -15.89
CA ASP A 139 -8.99 -9.39 -16.60
C ASP A 139 -8.52 -10.84 -16.50
N VAL A 140 -8.99 -11.52 -15.46
CA VAL A 140 -8.91 -12.98 -15.37
C VAL A 140 -9.80 -13.53 -16.49
N ASN A 141 -9.17 -13.98 -17.57
CA ASN A 141 -9.75 -15.00 -18.45
C ASN A 141 -9.78 -16.33 -17.71
#